data_AF-A0A943DBF3-F1
#
_entry.id   AF-A0A943DBF3-F1
#
_cell.length_a   1.000
_cell.length_b   1.000
_cell.length_c   1.000
_cell.angle_alpha   90.00
_cell.angle_beta   90.00
_cell.angle_gamma   90.00
#
_symmetry.space_group_name_H-M   'P 1'
#
loop_
_entity.id
_entity.type
_entity.pdbx_description
1 polymer ?
#
loop_
_entity_poly.entity_id
_entity_poly.type
_entity_poly.pdbx_seq_one_letter_code
_entity_poly.pdbx_strand_id
1 'polypeptide(L)'
;MNKSEKERLARRQRMLAREQGQAPEAGIRGTSGDISLRVPKPVRRGAPPPKTPDPAAGETAARLKSLTPLYKQRQHRRRVFFAVVIAALAVAVVVMTGTLSASLALLGDTIDSAILYIDRTDGGWPAITGITDPLQIEPLAGGFVELGAEDVLVYSAYGSKILSLQPSYARPVLAVGGTRFAVYNRAGNELTVCSRTRTLYSQNFDSGILLCAMSNNNSLAVVTESGRYAAQVHIYDPSMRQTYSWEMTQSDGTPIAVDFAPDSRKFAAGMLAARDGQLSCSVYFMNTDADTEGPVYTAQQGSMLLRLDWQSESRVMAVFDTYIAVLDPRTGTETARYDFGGATLQSAAPGRRQTALLLNVRGGNSLVTLDENLAAMAEIPARQAFGVSATDTDIYLLCPNAVECFGYDGVQKWVQSSLDARPLAVLDAAQTLVFTGSRASVLESPN
;
A
#
# COMPACT_ATOMS: atom_id res chain seq x y z
N MET A 1 -30.23 -20.23 29.28
CA MET A 1 -29.07 -21.01 28.79
C MET A 1 -29.08 -20.99 27.26
N ASN A 2 -28.13 -20.29 26.67
CA ASN A 2 -28.10 -19.98 25.23
C ASN A 2 -27.59 -21.18 24.41
N LYS A 3 -27.87 -21.23 23.10
CA LYS A 3 -27.57 -22.40 22.24
C LYS A 3 -26.09 -22.79 22.28
N SER A 4 -25.21 -21.80 22.37
CA SER A 4 -23.75 -21.97 22.52
C SER A 4 -23.34 -22.65 23.83
N GLU A 5 -24.09 -22.43 24.92
CA GLU A 5 -23.82 -23.04 26.23
C GLU A 5 -24.25 -24.52 26.26
N LYS A 6 -25.36 -24.85 25.60
CA LYS A 6 -25.80 -26.25 25.42
C LYS A 6 -24.80 -27.06 24.59
N GLU A 7 -24.23 -26.47 23.55
CA GLU A 7 -23.20 -27.12 22.72
C GLU A 7 -21.86 -27.26 23.45
N ARG A 8 -21.47 -26.28 24.26
CA ARG A 8 -20.28 -26.39 25.12
C ARG A 8 -20.42 -27.46 26.19
N LEU A 9 -21.59 -27.60 26.81
CA LEU A 9 -21.86 -28.67 27.79
C LEU A 9 -21.89 -30.06 27.14
N ALA A 10 -22.50 -30.19 25.96
CA ALA A 10 -22.53 -31.46 25.24
C ALA A 10 -21.14 -31.90 24.75
N ARG A 11 -20.28 -30.95 24.32
CA ARG A 11 -18.88 -31.24 23.98
C ARG A 11 -18.05 -31.64 25.20
N ARG A 12 -18.28 -30.99 26.35
CA ARG A 12 -17.58 -31.31 27.60
C ARG A 12 -17.97 -32.69 28.14
N GLN A 13 -19.25 -33.07 28.05
CA GLN A 13 -19.72 -34.41 28.40
C GLN A 13 -19.17 -35.50 27.46
N ARG A 14 -19.01 -35.22 26.16
CA ARG A 14 -18.42 -36.16 25.21
C ARG A 14 -16.91 -36.35 25.37
N MET A 15 -16.18 -35.33 25.85
CA MET A 15 -14.77 -35.48 26.22
C MET A 15 -14.60 -36.29 27.51
N LEU A 16 -15.43 -36.04 28.53
CA LEU A 16 -15.37 -36.78 29.79
C LEU A 16 -15.75 -38.27 29.63
N ALA A 17 -16.66 -38.58 28.71
CA ALA A 17 -17.00 -39.97 28.37
C ALA A 17 -15.88 -40.71 27.59
N ARG A 18 -14.96 -39.98 26.94
CA ARG A 18 -13.77 -40.56 26.29
C ARG A 18 -12.60 -40.74 27.26
N GLU A 19 -12.48 -39.89 28.28
CA GLU A 19 -11.45 -40.01 29.32
C GLU A 19 -11.73 -41.12 30.34
N GLN A 20 -12.99 -41.57 30.49
CA GLN A 20 -13.36 -42.66 31.41
C GLN A 20 -13.40 -44.06 30.78
N GLY A 21 -12.98 -44.22 29.52
CA GLY A 21 -12.75 -45.55 28.93
C GLY A 21 -13.99 -46.45 28.81
N GLN A 22 -15.22 -45.92 28.91
CA GLN A 22 -16.45 -46.69 28.72
C GLN A 22 -16.98 -46.56 27.28
N ALA A 23 -16.61 -47.51 26.42
CA ALA A 23 -17.36 -47.81 25.20
C ALA A 23 -18.39 -48.92 25.50
N PRO A 24 -19.62 -48.85 24.96
CA PRO A 24 -20.41 -50.04 24.73
C PRO A 24 -20.31 -50.45 23.26
N GLU A 25 -19.72 -51.63 23.05
CA GLU A 25 -19.80 -52.43 21.83
C GLU A 25 -21.18 -53.09 21.67
N ALA A 26 -21.64 -53.22 20.43
CA ALA A 26 -22.45 -54.35 19.92
C ALA A 26 -22.46 -54.28 18.38
N GLY A 27 -22.00 -55.24 17.56
CA GLY A 27 -21.28 -56.49 17.78
C GLY A 27 -20.82 -57.12 16.44
N ILE A 28 -19.61 -57.67 16.44
CA ILE A 28 -19.08 -58.92 15.83
C ILE A 28 -19.69 -59.49 14.52
N ARG A 29 -18.82 -59.76 13.50
CA ARG A 29 -18.48 -61.14 13.02
C ARG A 29 -17.26 -61.17 12.09
N GLY A 30 -16.29 -62.04 12.38
CA GLY A 30 -15.37 -62.57 11.34
C GLY A 30 -13.87 -62.70 11.66
N THR A 31 -13.55 -63.39 12.76
CA THR A 31 -12.36 -64.25 13.02
C THR A 31 -11.07 -64.10 12.20
N SER A 32 -10.00 -63.83 12.96
CA SER A 32 -8.68 -64.49 13.00
C SER A 32 -7.85 -64.69 11.74
N GLY A 33 -6.60 -64.23 11.84
CA GLY A 33 -5.47 -65.13 11.60
C GLY A 33 -4.46 -64.66 10.57
N ASP A 34 -3.32 -64.25 11.10
CA ASP A 34 -1.99 -64.53 10.56
C ASP A 34 -1.49 -63.78 9.31
N ILE A 35 -0.59 -62.85 9.65
CA ILE A 35 0.51 -62.28 8.90
C ILE A 35 1.24 -63.36 8.08
N SER A 36 1.35 -63.16 6.77
CA SER A 36 2.39 -63.80 5.97
C SER A 36 3.05 -62.80 5.03
N LEU A 37 4.33 -62.54 5.31
CA LEU A 37 5.32 -62.03 4.37
C LEU A 37 5.64 -63.14 3.35
N ARG A 38 5.40 -62.93 2.06
CA ARG A 38 6.13 -63.66 1.00
C ARG A 38 6.26 -62.84 -0.29
N VAL A 39 7.50 -62.80 -0.77
CA VAL A 39 8.07 -62.04 -1.91
C VAL A 39 7.53 -62.52 -3.27
N PRO A 40 7.35 -61.64 -4.28
CA PRO A 40 7.00 -62.03 -5.64
C PRO A 40 8.22 -62.45 -6.48
N LYS A 41 8.07 -63.46 -7.36
CA LYS A 41 8.99 -63.70 -8.49
C LYS A 41 8.24 -63.96 -9.81
N PRO A 42 8.85 -63.63 -10.97
CA PRO A 42 8.16 -63.17 -12.17
C PRO A 42 8.17 -64.19 -13.32
N VAL A 43 7.30 -64.03 -14.33
CA VAL A 43 7.50 -64.59 -15.70
C VAL A 43 6.90 -63.67 -16.77
N ARG A 44 7.60 -63.58 -17.92
CA ARG A 44 7.43 -62.66 -19.07
C ARG A 44 6.47 -63.17 -20.17
N ARG A 45 5.86 -62.16 -20.82
CA ARG A 45 5.24 -61.96 -22.17
C ARG A 45 5.29 -63.04 -23.27
N GLY A 46 4.19 -63.09 -24.04
CA GLY A 46 4.12 -63.45 -25.47
C GLY A 46 2.98 -62.67 -26.19
N ALA A 47 3.16 -62.34 -27.47
CA ALA A 47 2.26 -61.55 -28.33
C ALA A 47 1.63 -62.44 -29.46
N PRO A 48 0.66 -61.95 -30.28
CA PRO A 48 -0.51 -62.71 -30.78
C PRO A 48 -0.50 -63.10 -32.28
N PRO A 49 -1.57 -63.75 -32.80
CA PRO A 49 -2.05 -63.52 -34.17
C PRO A 49 -3.60 -63.40 -34.37
N PRO A 50 -4.11 -63.03 -35.58
CA PRO A 50 -5.45 -62.39 -35.79
C PRO A 50 -6.46 -63.01 -36.81
N LYS A 51 -7.73 -62.51 -36.77
CA LYS A 51 -8.85 -62.32 -37.80
C LYS A 51 -9.39 -63.53 -38.62
N THR A 52 -10.67 -63.74 -39.01
CA THR A 52 -11.90 -62.98 -39.49
C THR A 52 -13.04 -64.04 -39.82
N PRO A 53 -14.26 -63.79 -40.41
CA PRO A 53 -15.29 -62.71 -40.37
C PRO A 53 -16.82 -63.15 -40.33
N ASP A 54 -17.72 -62.14 -40.11
CA ASP A 54 -19.22 -61.88 -40.18
C ASP A 54 -20.26 -62.80 -40.89
N PRO A 55 -21.61 -62.67 -40.62
CA PRO A 55 -22.51 -61.75 -41.38
C PRO A 55 -23.79 -61.12 -40.71
N ALA A 56 -24.21 -59.98 -41.29
CA ALA A 56 -25.56 -59.48 -41.70
C ALA A 56 -26.76 -59.12 -40.75
N ALA A 57 -27.12 -57.81 -40.80
CA ALA A 57 -28.40 -57.15 -41.12
C ALA A 57 -29.78 -57.62 -40.58
N GLY A 58 -30.55 -56.65 -40.05
CA GLY A 58 -32.01 -56.56 -40.28
C GLY A 58 -32.91 -56.52 -39.04
N GLU A 59 -33.80 -55.53 -39.01
CA GLU A 59 -35.07 -55.47 -38.25
C GLU A 59 -35.05 -55.16 -36.75
N THR A 60 -35.38 -53.91 -36.42
CA THR A 60 -36.50 -53.54 -35.50
C THR A 60 -36.61 -52.01 -35.39
N ALA A 61 -36.74 -51.35 -36.54
CA ALA A 61 -37.06 -49.92 -36.62
C ALA A 61 -38.58 -49.71 -36.73
N ALA A 62 -39.34 -49.97 -35.66
CA ALA A 62 -40.78 -49.63 -35.65
C ALA A 62 -41.43 -49.59 -34.26
N ARG A 63 -40.90 -48.78 -33.32
CA ARG A 63 -41.70 -48.13 -32.26
C ARG A 63 -40.78 -47.31 -31.38
N LEU A 64 -40.86 -45.98 -31.51
CA LEU A 64 -40.87 -45.03 -30.40
C LEU A 64 -41.11 -43.65 -30.99
N LYS A 65 -42.35 -43.19 -30.81
CA LYS A 65 -42.79 -41.82 -31.11
C LYS A 65 -41.85 -40.84 -30.40
N SER A 66 -41.51 -39.78 -31.13
CA SER A 66 -40.62 -38.70 -30.77
C SER A 66 -40.96 -38.01 -29.44
N LEU A 67 -40.12 -38.20 -28.43
CA LEU A 67 -40.01 -37.31 -27.26
C LEU A 67 -38.97 -36.19 -27.48
N THR A 68 -38.75 -35.77 -28.72
CA THR A 68 -37.74 -34.75 -29.08
C THR A 68 -38.19 -33.28 -29.07
N PRO A 69 -39.48 -32.86 -29.05
CA PRO A 69 -39.76 -31.43 -29.11
C PRO A 69 -39.71 -30.71 -27.74
N LEU A 70 -39.79 -31.40 -26.59
CA LEU A 70 -39.93 -30.72 -25.29
C LEU A 70 -38.61 -30.26 -24.64
N TYR A 71 -37.46 -30.81 -25.03
CA TYR A 71 -36.15 -30.41 -24.47
C TYR A 71 -35.58 -29.14 -25.12
N LYS A 72 -35.82 -28.91 -26.42
CA LYS A 72 -35.30 -27.72 -27.11
C LYS A 72 -35.98 -26.42 -26.66
N GLN A 73 -37.25 -26.47 -26.24
CA GLN A 73 -38.00 -25.27 -25.85
C GLN A 73 -37.58 -24.72 -24.47
N ARG A 74 -37.18 -25.59 -23.53
CA ARG A 74 -36.65 -25.17 -22.21
C ARG A 74 -35.26 -24.58 -22.31
N GLN A 75 -34.42 -25.10 -23.20
CA GLN A 75 -33.07 -24.58 -23.41
C GLN A 75 -33.09 -23.22 -24.10
N HIS A 76 -34.01 -23.01 -25.05
CA HIS A 76 -34.21 -21.70 -25.69
C HIS A 76 -34.75 -20.67 -24.69
N ARG A 77 -35.71 -21.03 -23.83
CA ARG A 77 -36.21 -20.13 -22.77
C ARG A 77 -35.14 -19.78 -21.75
N ARG A 78 -34.27 -20.72 -21.36
CA ARG A 78 -33.12 -20.45 -20.49
C ARG A 78 -32.10 -19.55 -21.16
N ARG A 79 -31.75 -19.79 -22.43
CA ARG A 79 -30.83 -18.93 -23.19
C ARG A 79 -31.38 -17.52 -23.38
N VAL A 80 -32.66 -17.39 -23.70
CA VAL A 80 -33.33 -16.08 -23.82
C VAL A 80 -33.40 -15.39 -22.46
N PHE A 81 -33.72 -16.11 -21.38
CA PHE A 81 -33.69 -15.55 -20.03
C PHE A 81 -32.30 -15.05 -19.64
N PHE A 82 -31.24 -15.84 -19.86
CA PHE A 82 -29.86 -15.39 -19.61
C PHE A 82 -29.45 -14.23 -20.51
N ALA A 83 -29.82 -14.24 -21.79
CA ALA A 83 -29.53 -13.13 -22.71
C ALA A 83 -30.25 -11.84 -22.29
N VAL A 84 -31.50 -11.92 -21.82
CA VAL A 84 -32.25 -10.77 -21.28
C VAL A 84 -31.66 -10.29 -19.96
N VAL A 85 -31.23 -11.19 -19.08
CA VAL A 85 -30.53 -10.82 -17.84
C VAL A 85 -29.21 -10.13 -18.14
N ILE A 86 -28.42 -10.64 -19.09
CA ILE A 86 -27.15 -10.03 -19.51
C ILE A 86 -27.40 -8.67 -20.17
N ALA A 87 -28.41 -8.55 -21.03
CA ALA A 87 -28.78 -7.28 -21.65
C ALA A 87 -29.29 -6.26 -20.61
N ALA A 88 -30.07 -6.69 -19.62
CA ALA A 88 -30.53 -5.84 -18.53
C ALA A 88 -29.37 -5.39 -17.62
N LEU A 89 -28.39 -6.28 -17.36
CA LEU A 89 -27.15 -5.94 -16.66
C LEU A 89 -26.31 -4.96 -17.45
N ALA A 90 -26.18 -5.15 -18.76
CA ALA A 90 -25.46 -4.21 -19.63
C ALA A 90 -26.14 -2.83 -19.66
N VAL A 91 -27.47 -2.78 -19.74
CA VAL A 91 -28.23 -1.52 -19.67
C VAL A 91 -28.13 -0.90 -18.28
N ALA A 92 -28.17 -1.68 -17.20
CA ALA A 92 -27.97 -1.17 -15.84
C ALA A 92 -26.56 -0.58 -15.65
N VAL A 93 -25.53 -1.19 -16.24
CA VAL A 93 -24.16 -0.66 -16.27
C VAL A 93 -24.10 0.62 -17.10
N VAL A 94 -24.78 0.68 -18.24
CA VAL A 94 -24.87 1.89 -19.11
C VAL A 94 -25.65 3.03 -18.45
N VAL A 95 -26.67 2.72 -17.64
CA VAL A 95 -27.46 3.73 -16.91
C VAL A 95 -26.75 4.18 -15.63
N MET A 96 -25.98 3.30 -14.96
CA MET A 96 -25.10 3.69 -13.84
C MET A 96 -23.88 4.49 -14.29
N THR A 97 -23.41 4.33 -15.53
CA THR A 97 -22.18 4.98 -16.03
C THR A 97 -22.29 6.49 -16.20
N GLY A 98 -23.50 7.07 -16.12
CA GLY A 98 -23.69 8.52 -16.19
C GLY A 98 -23.20 9.32 -14.97
N THR A 99 -22.88 8.69 -13.83
CA THR A 99 -22.51 9.41 -12.58
C THR A 99 -21.39 8.79 -11.74
N LEU A 100 -20.69 7.73 -12.19
CA LEU A 100 -19.83 6.92 -11.30
C LEU A 100 -18.46 6.55 -11.90
N SER A 101 -17.67 7.53 -12.36
CA SER A 101 -16.31 7.29 -12.86
C SER A 101 -15.36 6.75 -11.78
N ALA A 102 -15.45 7.26 -10.55
CA ALA A 102 -14.63 6.81 -9.42
C ALA A 102 -14.84 5.32 -9.09
N SER A 103 -16.07 4.81 -9.26
CA SER A 103 -16.37 3.39 -9.04
C SER A 103 -15.68 2.47 -10.05
N LEU A 104 -15.48 2.92 -11.30
CA LEU A 104 -14.74 2.17 -12.31
C LEU A 104 -13.23 2.18 -12.04
N ALA A 105 -12.69 3.31 -11.57
CA ALA A 105 -11.29 3.42 -11.17
C ALA A 105 -10.97 2.45 -10.02
N LEU A 106 -11.83 2.39 -9.00
CA LEU A 106 -11.70 1.45 -7.88
C LEU A 106 -11.84 -0.02 -8.33
N LEU A 107 -12.74 -0.31 -9.29
CA LEU A 107 -12.87 -1.67 -9.84
C LEU A 107 -11.56 -2.11 -10.55
N GLY A 108 -10.92 -1.23 -11.31
CA GLY A 108 -9.61 -1.52 -11.92
C GLY A 108 -8.56 -1.94 -10.89
N ASP A 109 -8.45 -1.17 -9.81
CA ASP A 109 -7.47 -1.42 -8.75
C ASP A 109 -7.74 -2.72 -7.98
N THR A 110 -9.02 -3.11 -7.81
CA THR A 110 -9.38 -4.40 -7.20
C THR A 110 -9.04 -5.58 -8.09
N ILE A 111 -9.19 -5.44 -9.42
CA ILE A 111 -8.82 -6.48 -10.39
C ILE A 111 -7.30 -6.65 -10.39
N ASP A 112 -6.54 -5.56 -10.42
CA ASP A 112 -5.07 -5.61 -10.31
C ASP A 112 -4.65 -6.34 -9.03
N SER A 113 -5.32 -6.05 -7.90
CA SER A 113 -5.06 -6.72 -6.62
C SER A 113 -5.34 -8.22 -6.69
N ALA A 114 -6.44 -8.63 -7.31
CA ALA A 114 -6.82 -10.04 -7.44
C ALA A 114 -5.85 -10.80 -8.36
N ILE A 115 -5.43 -10.19 -9.47
CA ILE A 115 -4.43 -10.77 -10.37
C ILE A 115 -3.11 -10.95 -9.64
N LEU A 116 -2.61 -9.91 -8.96
CA LEU A 116 -1.37 -9.98 -8.17
C LEU A 116 -1.44 -10.99 -7.02
N TYR A 117 -2.62 -11.21 -6.45
CA TYR A 117 -2.83 -12.26 -5.43
C TYR A 117 -2.73 -13.68 -6.04
N ILE A 118 -3.13 -13.86 -7.29
CA ILE A 118 -3.08 -15.16 -7.96
C ILE A 118 -1.67 -15.41 -8.51
N ASP A 119 -0.99 -14.38 -9.02
CA ASP A 119 0.32 -14.45 -9.67
C ASP A 119 1.52 -14.39 -8.70
N ARG A 120 1.38 -15.01 -7.54
CA ARG A 120 2.39 -14.98 -6.45
C ARG A 120 3.62 -15.84 -6.73
N THR A 121 3.56 -16.72 -7.72
CA THR A 121 4.51 -17.84 -7.86
C THR A 121 5.89 -17.44 -8.36
N ASP A 122 6.02 -16.24 -8.94
CA ASP A 122 7.22 -15.85 -9.68
C ASP A 122 8.07 -14.80 -8.93
N GLY A 123 7.64 -14.39 -7.72
CA GLY A 123 8.34 -13.44 -6.85
C GLY A 123 9.21 -14.11 -5.80
N GLY A 124 10.21 -13.37 -5.30
CA GLY A 124 11.02 -13.82 -4.18
C GLY A 124 11.90 -12.73 -3.62
N TRP A 125 12.31 -12.92 -2.36
CA TRP A 125 13.30 -12.08 -1.71
C TRP A 125 14.64 -12.82 -1.64
N PRO A 126 15.78 -12.13 -1.80
CA PRO A 126 15.91 -10.71 -2.15
C PRO A 126 15.56 -10.41 -3.62
N ALA A 127 14.93 -9.26 -3.87
CA ALA A 127 14.62 -8.76 -5.19
C ALA A 127 15.78 -7.91 -5.73
N ILE A 128 16.22 -8.18 -6.97
CA ILE A 128 17.23 -7.37 -7.66
C ILE A 128 16.48 -6.30 -8.46
N THR A 129 16.63 -5.03 -8.06
CA THR A 129 15.93 -3.89 -8.66
C THR A 129 16.70 -3.32 -9.84
N GLY A 130 18.04 -3.26 -9.70
CA GLY A 130 18.94 -2.70 -10.71
C GLY A 130 19.23 -1.21 -10.51
N ILE A 131 18.43 -0.50 -9.71
CA ILE A 131 18.66 0.89 -9.32
C ILE A 131 19.65 0.92 -8.17
N THR A 132 20.82 1.52 -8.35
CA THR A 132 21.89 1.52 -7.32
C THR A 132 21.85 2.78 -6.45
N ASP A 133 21.35 3.90 -6.99
CA ASP A 133 21.23 5.18 -6.30
C ASP A 133 19.80 5.71 -6.54
N PRO A 134 18.81 5.19 -5.78
CA PRO A 134 17.42 5.58 -5.93
C PRO A 134 17.21 7.02 -5.45
N LEU A 135 16.45 7.79 -6.22
CA LEU A 135 16.01 9.13 -5.85
C LEU A 135 14.92 9.08 -4.77
N GLN A 136 13.99 8.12 -4.88
CA GLN A 136 12.92 7.88 -3.91
C GLN A 136 12.57 6.39 -3.85
N ILE A 137 12.23 5.92 -2.65
CA ILE A 137 11.66 4.60 -2.40
C ILE A 137 10.43 4.82 -1.53
N GLU A 138 9.27 4.37 -1.98
CA GLU A 138 8.00 4.60 -1.30
C GLU A 138 7.16 3.32 -1.24
N PRO A 139 6.36 3.12 -0.18
CA PRO A 139 5.50 1.94 -0.06
C PRO A 139 4.33 2.05 -1.04
N LEU A 140 3.96 0.93 -1.68
CA LEU A 140 2.85 0.90 -2.62
C LEU A 140 2.07 -0.42 -2.50
N ALA A 141 0.87 -0.34 -1.91
CA ALA A 141 -0.05 -1.47 -1.67
C ALA A 141 0.64 -2.75 -1.13
N GLY A 142 1.47 -2.59 -0.10
CA GLY A 142 2.21 -3.68 0.55
C GLY A 142 3.51 -4.09 -0.14
N GLY A 143 3.77 -3.63 -1.36
CA GLY A 143 5.08 -3.67 -2.01
C GLY A 143 5.73 -2.29 -1.96
N PHE A 144 6.47 -1.94 -3.02
CA PHE A 144 7.13 -0.64 -3.12
C PHE A 144 7.21 -0.15 -4.57
N VAL A 145 7.40 1.16 -4.71
CA VAL A 145 7.82 1.82 -5.94
C VAL A 145 9.20 2.45 -5.68
N GLU A 146 10.12 2.25 -6.61
CA GLU A 146 11.47 2.77 -6.57
C GLU A 146 11.71 3.63 -7.81
N LEU A 147 12.12 4.88 -7.59
CA LEU A 147 12.46 5.84 -8.63
C LEU A 147 13.97 5.97 -8.72
N GLY A 148 14.54 5.62 -9.87
CA GLY A 148 15.90 5.92 -10.27
C GLY A 148 15.98 7.23 -11.07
N ALA A 149 17.17 7.53 -11.59
CA ALA A 149 17.37 8.70 -12.43
C ALA A 149 16.66 8.61 -13.80
N GLU A 150 16.49 7.38 -14.33
CA GLU A 150 15.93 7.15 -15.67
C GLU A 150 14.64 6.33 -15.64
N ASP A 151 14.47 5.47 -14.65
CA ASP A 151 13.41 4.48 -14.57
C ASP A 151 12.63 4.52 -13.26
N VAL A 152 11.40 4.02 -13.31
CA VAL A 152 10.55 3.73 -12.14
C VAL A 152 10.18 2.26 -12.18
N LEU A 153 10.42 1.58 -11.06
CA LEU A 153 10.12 0.16 -10.88
C LEU A 153 9.08 -0.02 -9.78
N VAL A 154 8.13 -0.92 -10.01
CA VAL A 154 7.14 -1.30 -9.00
C VAL A 154 7.30 -2.78 -8.67
N TYR A 155 7.38 -3.10 -7.39
CA TYR A 155 7.46 -4.47 -6.89
C TYR A 155 6.26 -4.80 -6.01
N SER A 156 5.82 -6.06 -6.06
CA SER A 156 4.74 -6.59 -5.24
C SER A 156 5.20 -6.82 -3.80
N ALA A 157 4.24 -7.06 -2.90
CA ALA A 157 4.50 -7.52 -1.53
C ALA A 157 5.28 -8.85 -1.45
N TYR A 158 5.39 -9.59 -2.56
CA TYR A 158 6.04 -10.90 -2.65
C TYR A 158 7.40 -10.83 -3.39
N GLY A 159 7.89 -9.63 -3.71
CA GLY A 159 9.17 -9.45 -4.40
C GLY A 159 9.13 -9.65 -5.92
N SER A 160 7.95 -9.74 -6.54
CA SER A 160 7.83 -9.79 -8.01
C SER A 160 7.87 -8.37 -8.59
N LYS A 161 8.66 -8.13 -9.65
CA LYS A 161 8.57 -6.88 -10.41
C LYS A 161 7.26 -6.84 -11.20
N ILE A 162 6.43 -5.84 -10.95
CA ILE A 162 5.11 -5.66 -11.56
C ILE A 162 5.18 -4.71 -12.75
N LEU A 163 5.90 -3.60 -12.63
CA LEU A 163 5.95 -2.55 -13.63
C LEU A 163 7.37 -1.98 -13.73
N SER A 164 7.74 -1.57 -14.94
CA SER A 164 8.95 -0.80 -15.23
C SER A 164 8.60 0.22 -16.32
N LEU A 165 8.95 1.47 -16.08
CA LEU A 165 8.71 2.58 -17.01
C LEU A 165 9.87 3.56 -16.98
N GLN A 166 10.08 4.31 -18.06
CA GLN A 166 11.14 5.31 -18.19
C GLN A 166 10.48 6.66 -18.53
N PRO A 167 10.20 7.52 -17.53
CA PRO A 167 9.46 8.77 -17.76
C PRO A 167 10.21 9.78 -18.64
N SER A 168 11.54 9.67 -18.71
CA SER A 168 12.43 10.64 -19.39
C SER A 168 12.34 12.07 -18.84
N TYR A 169 11.99 12.21 -17.56
CA TYR A 169 11.93 13.51 -16.88
C TYR A 169 13.30 13.94 -16.38
N ALA A 170 13.61 15.22 -16.50
CA ALA A 170 14.89 15.78 -16.05
C ALA A 170 15.00 15.83 -14.51
N ARG A 171 13.87 15.97 -13.82
CA ARG A 171 13.77 16.02 -12.34
C ARG A 171 12.58 15.20 -11.88
N PRO A 172 12.62 13.87 -12.00
CA PRO A 172 11.49 13.02 -11.63
C PRO A 172 11.27 13.05 -10.12
N VAL A 173 10.01 13.07 -9.71
CA VAL A 173 9.58 12.94 -8.31
C VAL A 173 8.33 12.07 -8.26
N LEU A 174 8.20 11.27 -7.21
CA LEU A 174 7.02 10.43 -6.92
C LEU A 174 6.05 11.14 -5.98
N ALA A 175 4.76 10.98 -6.26
CA ALA A 175 3.67 11.17 -5.30
C ALA A 175 2.86 9.86 -5.23
N VAL A 176 2.87 9.20 -4.07
CA VAL A 176 2.36 7.83 -3.92
C VAL A 176 1.07 7.83 -3.10
N GLY A 177 0.05 7.17 -3.61
CA GLY A 177 -1.22 6.93 -2.93
C GLY A 177 -1.36 5.48 -2.47
N GLY A 178 -2.59 5.02 -2.23
CA GLY A 178 -2.83 3.68 -1.71
C GLY A 178 -2.47 2.57 -2.70
N THR A 179 -2.91 2.70 -3.95
CA THR A 179 -2.74 1.69 -5.02
C THR A 179 -2.17 2.27 -6.31
N ARG A 180 -1.94 3.58 -6.33
CA ARG A 180 -1.47 4.34 -7.48
C ARG A 180 -0.33 5.24 -7.07
N PHE A 181 0.40 5.72 -8.07
CA PHE A 181 1.40 6.74 -7.89
C PHE A 181 1.43 7.64 -9.11
N ALA A 182 1.93 8.85 -8.91
CA ALA A 182 2.28 9.79 -9.94
C ALA A 182 3.80 9.90 -9.98
N VAL A 183 4.36 9.90 -11.19
CA VAL A 183 5.71 10.40 -11.44
C VAL A 183 5.58 11.70 -12.22
N TYR A 184 6.26 12.76 -11.80
CA TYR A 184 6.17 14.07 -12.44
C TYR A 184 7.54 14.74 -12.55
N ASN A 185 7.67 15.64 -13.52
CA ASN A 185 8.87 16.42 -13.75
C ASN A 185 8.81 17.70 -12.91
N ARG A 186 9.50 17.76 -11.77
CA ARG A 186 9.51 18.94 -10.89
C ARG A 186 10.18 20.13 -11.60
N ALA A 187 9.51 21.28 -11.62
CA ALA A 187 9.82 22.45 -12.44
C ALA A 187 9.75 22.21 -13.97
N GLY A 188 9.24 21.05 -14.39
CA GLY A 188 8.73 20.83 -15.74
C GLY A 188 7.21 20.78 -15.72
N ASN A 189 6.60 20.36 -16.83
CA ASN A 189 5.15 20.49 -17.02
C ASN A 189 4.44 19.14 -17.14
N GLU A 190 5.16 18.03 -17.00
CA GLU A 190 4.68 16.69 -17.35
C GLU A 190 4.48 15.82 -16.12
N LEU A 191 3.38 15.07 -16.14
CA LEU A 191 2.97 14.13 -15.11
C LEU A 191 2.49 12.84 -15.78
N THR A 192 2.84 11.70 -15.19
CA THR A 192 2.28 10.39 -15.53
C THR A 192 1.74 9.73 -14.26
N VAL A 193 0.47 9.31 -14.29
CA VAL A 193 -0.20 8.58 -13.22
C VAL A 193 -0.30 7.11 -13.58
N CYS A 194 0.13 6.25 -12.67
CA CYS A 194 0.21 4.82 -12.83
C CYS A 194 -0.57 4.10 -11.72
N SER A 195 -1.17 2.98 -12.08
CA SER A 195 -1.48 1.90 -11.14
C SER A 195 -0.20 1.10 -10.88
N ARG A 196 -0.30 0.03 -10.09
CA ARG A 196 0.81 -0.90 -9.91
C ARG A 196 1.23 -1.62 -11.19
N THR A 197 0.31 -1.82 -12.14
CA THR A 197 0.52 -2.70 -13.31
C THR A 197 0.65 -1.95 -14.62
N ARG A 198 0.21 -0.69 -14.69
CA ARG A 198 0.18 0.09 -15.93
C ARG A 198 0.04 1.58 -15.69
N THR A 199 0.45 2.36 -16.70
CA THR A 199 0.08 3.77 -16.84
C THR A 199 -1.43 3.91 -17.04
N LEU A 200 -2.03 4.85 -16.33
CA LEU A 200 -3.45 5.18 -16.38
C LEU A 200 -3.69 6.49 -17.13
N TYR A 201 -2.82 7.47 -16.93
CA TYR A 201 -3.00 8.82 -17.44
C TYR A 201 -1.66 9.54 -17.59
N SER A 202 -1.55 10.39 -18.60
CA SER A 202 -0.41 11.30 -18.79
C SER A 202 -0.95 12.68 -19.16
N GLN A 203 -0.40 13.71 -18.55
CA GLN A 203 -0.85 15.09 -18.75
C GLN A 203 0.34 16.04 -18.84
N ASN A 204 0.16 17.07 -19.66
CA ASN A 204 1.03 18.23 -19.73
C ASN A 204 0.24 19.45 -19.21
N PHE A 205 0.86 20.23 -18.33
CA PHE A 205 0.30 21.44 -17.74
C PHE A 205 0.86 22.68 -18.44
N ASP A 206 0.06 23.74 -18.52
CA ASP A 206 0.53 25.00 -19.13
C ASP A 206 1.61 25.68 -18.28
N SER A 207 1.59 25.46 -16.96
CA SER A 207 2.54 26.03 -15.99
C SER A 207 3.38 24.94 -15.32
N GLY A 208 4.58 25.31 -14.87
CA GLY A 208 5.51 24.39 -14.22
C GLY A 208 4.94 23.75 -12.96
N ILE A 209 5.13 22.45 -12.80
CA ILE A 209 4.71 21.68 -11.62
C ILE A 209 5.73 21.93 -10.50
N LEU A 210 5.24 22.43 -9.36
CA LEU A 210 6.04 22.68 -8.17
C LEU A 210 6.13 21.43 -7.28
N LEU A 211 4.99 20.80 -7.00
CA LEU A 211 4.91 19.53 -6.27
C LEU A 211 3.59 18.81 -6.56
N CYS A 212 3.58 17.51 -6.29
CA CYS A 212 2.36 16.71 -6.27
C CYS A 212 2.25 15.94 -4.95
N ALA A 213 1.02 15.63 -4.54
CA ALA A 213 0.75 14.72 -3.44
C ALA A 213 -0.43 13.81 -3.82
N MET A 214 -0.40 12.54 -3.44
CA MET A 214 -1.48 11.60 -3.73
C MET A 214 -2.02 11.02 -2.43
N SER A 215 -3.32 11.06 -2.26
CA SER A 215 -3.99 10.50 -1.09
C SER A 215 -4.05 8.96 -1.13
N ASN A 216 -4.33 8.36 0.02
CA ASN A 216 -4.57 6.91 0.12
C ASN A 216 -5.75 6.41 -0.74
N ASN A 217 -6.73 7.28 -1.05
CA ASN A 217 -7.83 6.96 -1.97
C ASN A 217 -7.51 7.32 -3.44
N ASN A 218 -6.26 7.69 -3.73
CA ASN A 218 -5.73 8.04 -5.03
C ASN A 218 -6.27 9.34 -5.67
N SER A 219 -6.87 10.24 -4.88
CA SER A 219 -7.00 11.65 -5.28
C SER A 219 -5.62 12.29 -5.38
N LEU A 220 -5.40 13.12 -6.39
CA LEU A 220 -4.10 13.73 -6.68
C LEU A 220 -4.18 15.26 -6.54
N ALA A 221 -3.29 15.84 -5.74
CA ALA A 221 -2.98 17.26 -5.77
C ALA A 221 -1.82 17.51 -6.73
N VAL A 222 -1.98 18.51 -7.60
CA VAL A 222 -0.91 19.07 -8.42
C VAL A 222 -0.82 20.56 -8.13
N VAL A 223 0.34 21.01 -7.65
CA VAL A 223 0.61 22.43 -7.45
C VAL A 223 1.42 22.93 -8.63
N THR A 224 0.93 23.97 -9.30
CA THR A 224 1.62 24.61 -10.42
C THR A 224 2.01 26.04 -10.09
N GLU A 225 3.01 26.54 -10.80
CA GLU A 225 3.28 27.98 -10.90
C GLU A 225 2.03 28.72 -11.42
N SER A 226 1.97 30.01 -11.16
CA SER A 226 0.95 30.89 -11.71
C SER A 226 1.58 32.21 -12.16
N GLY A 227 1.14 32.71 -13.31
CA GLY A 227 1.56 34.04 -13.78
C GLY A 227 0.88 35.20 -13.06
N ARG A 228 -0.14 34.95 -12.23
CA ARG A 228 -0.91 35.97 -11.51
C ARG A 228 -0.87 35.79 -9.99
N TYR A 229 -0.80 34.54 -9.54
CA TYR A 229 -0.83 34.14 -8.14
C TYR A 229 0.53 33.59 -7.71
N ALA A 230 0.71 33.33 -6.42
CA ALA A 230 1.95 32.72 -5.93
C ALA A 230 2.10 31.27 -6.45
N ALA A 231 0.99 30.55 -6.55
CA ALA A 231 0.86 29.24 -7.19
C ALA A 231 -0.64 28.91 -7.33
N GLN A 232 -0.95 27.76 -7.92
CA GLN A 232 -2.29 27.21 -7.99
C GLN A 232 -2.28 25.73 -7.60
N VAL A 233 -3.21 25.32 -6.75
CA VAL A 233 -3.46 23.92 -6.43
C VAL A 233 -4.61 23.41 -7.29
N HIS A 234 -4.44 22.23 -7.88
CA HIS A 234 -5.46 21.47 -8.59
C HIS A 234 -5.66 20.13 -7.89
N ILE A 235 -6.88 19.79 -7.52
CA ILE A 235 -7.21 18.48 -6.96
C ILE A 235 -8.00 17.67 -7.99
N TYR A 236 -7.55 16.46 -8.25
CA TYR A 236 -8.17 15.50 -9.15
C TYR A 236 -8.71 14.31 -8.36
N ASP A 237 -9.90 13.83 -8.75
CA ASP A 237 -10.40 12.55 -8.29
C ASP A 237 -9.60 11.38 -8.94
N PRO A 238 -9.75 10.13 -8.47
CA PRO A 238 -9.03 8.99 -9.04
C PRO A 238 -9.33 8.70 -10.51
N SER A 239 -10.34 9.35 -11.11
CA SER A 239 -10.63 9.27 -12.55
C SER A 239 -9.92 10.37 -13.34
N MET A 240 -9.05 11.15 -12.69
CA MET A 240 -8.34 12.31 -13.24
C MET A 240 -9.27 13.44 -13.69
N ARG A 241 -10.46 13.55 -13.07
CA ARG A 241 -11.31 14.72 -13.23
C ARG A 241 -10.99 15.73 -12.14
N GLN A 242 -10.73 16.98 -12.52
CA GLN A 242 -10.50 18.06 -11.57
C GLN A 242 -11.78 18.31 -10.76
N THR A 243 -11.66 18.28 -9.44
CA THR A 243 -12.76 18.48 -8.49
C THR A 243 -12.65 19.78 -7.72
N TYR A 244 -11.43 20.31 -7.56
CA TYR A 244 -11.19 21.52 -6.79
C TYR A 244 -9.98 22.28 -7.35
N SER A 245 -9.99 23.60 -7.19
CA SER A 245 -8.84 24.46 -7.46
C SER A 245 -8.77 25.60 -6.46
N TRP A 246 -7.55 25.97 -6.06
CA TRP A 246 -7.29 27.10 -5.19
C TRP A 246 -6.11 27.90 -5.74
N GLU A 247 -6.29 29.21 -5.83
CA GLU A 247 -5.29 30.17 -6.29
C GLU A 247 -4.78 30.97 -5.09
N MET A 248 -3.48 30.90 -4.80
CA MET A 248 -2.92 31.45 -3.56
C MET A 248 -2.34 32.84 -3.79
N THR A 249 -2.68 33.79 -2.92
CA THR A 249 -2.14 35.14 -3.02
C THR A 249 -0.65 35.16 -2.66
N GLN A 250 0.04 36.24 -3.03
CA GLN A 250 1.43 36.45 -2.65
C GLN A 250 1.62 36.49 -1.12
N SER A 251 0.59 36.92 -0.36
CA SER A 251 0.62 36.89 1.09
C SER A 251 0.46 35.49 1.68
N ASP A 252 -0.27 34.59 1.01
CA ASP A 252 -0.42 33.20 1.44
C ASP A 252 0.88 32.42 1.22
N GLY A 253 1.58 32.74 0.12
CA GLY A 253 2.85 32.14 -0.25
C GLY A 253 2.70 31.00 -1.25
N THR A 254 3.78 30.24 -1.43
CA THR A 254 3.85 29.10 -2.36
C THR A 254 3.81 27.79 -1.57
N PRO A 255 2.99 26.79 -1.96
CA PRO A 255 3.00 25.49 -1.30
C PRO A 255 4.35 24.79 -1.48
N ILE A 256 4.85 24.24 -0.39
CA ILE A 256 6.08 23.44 -0.32
C ILE A 256 5.82 22.01 0.17
N ALA A 257 4.64 21.75 0.75
CA ALA A 257 4.16 20.42 1.09
C ALA A 257 2.64 20.38 0.98
N VAL A 258 2.09 19.24 0.54
CA VAL A 258 0.64 18.97 0.56
C VAL A 258 0.43 17.57 1.08
N ASP A 259 -0.60 17.39 1.91
CA ASP A 259 -1.07 16.07 2.30
C ASP A 259 -2.58 16.03 2.49
N PHE A 260 -3.20 14.86 2.35
CA PHE A 260 -4.64 14.69 2.35
C PHE A 260 -5.16 14.09 3.65
N ALA A 261 -6.36 14.53 4.05
CA ALA A 261 -7.13 13.80 5.04
C ALA A 261 -7.39 12.35 4.58
N PRO A 262 -7.58 11.38 5.51
CA PRO A 262 -7.84 9.99 5.15
C PRO A 262 -9.05 9.77 4.24
N ASP A 263 -10.06 10.64 4.31
CA ASP A 263 -11.24 10.63 3.44
C ASP A 263 -11.04 11.32 2.08
N SER A 264 -9.89 11.99 1.90
CA SER A 264 -9.48 12.74 0.71
C SER A 264 -10.40 13.91 0.33
N ARG A 265 -11.25 14.37 1.24
CA ARG A 265 -12.12 15.55 1.07
C ARG A 265 -11.51 16.83 1.62
N LYS A 266 -10.41 16.70 2.35
CA LYS A 266 -9.63 17.83 2.86
C LYS A 266 -8.17 17.60 2.56
N PHE A 267 -7.41 18.69 2.51
CA PHE A 267 -5.96 18.65 2.38
C PHE A 267 -5.32 19.77 3.19
N ALA A 268 -4.10 19.53 3.63
CA ALA A 268 -3.25 20.52 4.25
C ALA A 268 -2.26 21.00 3.20
N ALA A 269 -2.08 22.31 3.10
CA ALA A 269 -1.05 22.92 2.27
C ALA A 269 -0.09 23.72 3.16
N GLY A 270 1.14 23.24 3.23
CA GLY A 270 2.24 23.93 3.89
C GLY A 270 2.81 24.99 2.96
N MET A 271 2.71 26.25 3.36
CA MET A 271 3.02 27.41 2.55
C MET A 271 4.33 28.05 3.01
N LEU A 272 5.10 28.56 2.06
CA LEU A 272 6.25 29.41 2.30
C LEU A 272 6.00 30.81 1.74
N ALA A 273 6.10 31.81 2.60
CA ALA A 273 6.07 33.22 2.20
C ALA A 273 7.28 33.96 2.76
N ALA A 274 7.66 35.06 2.11
CA ALA A 274 8.58 36.03 2.68
C ALA A 274 7.78 37.19 3.28
N ARG A 275 7.90 37.40 4.59
CA ARG A 275 7.26 38.51 5.32
C ARG A 275 8.34 39.28 6.08
N ASP A 276 8.40 40.60 5.86
CA ASP A 276 9.38 41.50 6.49
C ASP A 276 10.85 41.05 6.35
N GLY A 277 11.21 40.47 5.20
CA GLY A 277 12.56 39.97 4.92
C GLY A 277 12.91 38.65 5.60
N GLN A 278 11.94 37.98 6.24
CA GLN A 278 12.10 36.68 6.87
C GLN A 278 11.16 35.64 6.25
N LEU A 279 11.54 34.36 6.33
CA LEU A 279 10.68 33.26 5.93
C LEU A 279 9.57 33.06 6.97
N SER A 280 8.35 32.94 6.47
CA SER A 280 7.14 32.65 7.24
C SER A 280 6.52 31.40 6.66
N CYS A 281 6.40 30.36 7.49
CA CYS A 281 5.67 29.14 7.13
C CYS A 281 4.28 29.13 7.77
N SER A 282 3.29 28.67 7.02
CA SER A 282 1.93 28.44 7.50
C SER A 282 1.38 27.14 6.94
N VAL A 283 0.36 26.59 7.57
CA VAL A 283 -0.34 25.37 7.11
C VAL A 283 -1.82 25.69 7.01
N TYR A 284 -2.35 25.68 5.78
CA TYR A 284 -3.77 25.89 5.51
C TYR A 284 -4.48 24.55 5.45
N PHE A 285 -5.62 24.43 6.12
CA PHE A 285 -6.46 23.24 6.10
C PHE A 285 -7.69 23.49 5.23
N MET A 286 -7.70 22.94 4.02
CA MET A 286 -8.69 23.22 2.99
C MET A 286 -9.71 22.08 2.88
N ASN A 287 -10.95 22.41 2.51
CA ASN A 287 -12.01 21.45 2.21
C ASN A 287 -12.33 21.52 0.71
N THR A 288 -12.25 20.39 0.01
CA THR A 288 -12.45 20.32 -1.44
C THR A 288 -13.90 20.54 -1.86
N ASP A 289 -14.84 20.44 -0.93
CA ASP A 289 -16.27 20.67 -1.16
C ASP A 289 -16.71 22.09 -0.76
N ALA A 290 -15.77 22.99 -0.42
CA ALA A 290 -16.07 24.35 0.02
C ALA A 290 -15.19 25.40 -0.68
N ASP A 291 -15.76 26.55 -1.01
CA ASP A 291 -15.05 27.68 -1.64
C ASP A 291 -14.42 28.65 -0.64
N THR A 292 -14.39 28.29 0.65
CA THR A 292 -13.82 29.10 1.73
C THR A 292 -12.54 28.47 2.25
N GLU A 293 -11.53 29.29 2.50
CA GLU A 293 -10.35 28.86 3.25
C GLU A 293 -10.74 28.34 4.62
N GLY A 294 -10.14 27.23 5.02
CA GLY A 294 -10.33 26.70 6.36
C GLY A 294 -9.32 27.28 7.34
N PRO A 295 -9.18 26.65 8.53
CA PRO A 295 -8.26 27.09 9.55
C PRO A 295 -6.80 27.14 9.06
N VAL A 296 -6.01 28.02 9.67
CA VAL A 296 -4.59 28.20 9.34
C VAL A 296 -3.75 28.12 10.60
N TYR A 297 -2.70 27.30 10.57
CA TYR A 297 -1.62 27.33 11.56
C TYR A 297 -0.49 28.22 11.04
N THR A 298 0.09 29.06 11.88
CA THR A 298 1.28 29.85 11.55
C THR A 298 2.46 29.35 12.38
N ALA A 299 3.52 28.93 11.70
CA ALA A 299 4.71 28.41 12.35
C ALA A 299 5.45 29.50 13.12
N GLN A 300 6.29 29.08 14.07
CA GLN A 300 7.28 29.97 14.66
C GLN A 300 8.12 30.66 13.58
N GLN A 301 8.39 31.95 13.77
CA GLN A 301 9.19 32.75 12.85
C GLN A 301 10.57 32.12 12.62
N GLY A 302 10.98 32.05 11.35
CA GLY A 302 12.26 31.47 10.94
C GLY A 302 12.29 29.94 10.84
N SER A 303 11.22 29.25 11.23
CA SER A 303 11.11 27.80 11.08
C SER A 303 10.61 27.40 9.70
N MET A 304 11.27 26.43 9.08
CA MET A 304 10.93 25.92 7.75
C MET A 304 10.19 24.60 7.85
N LEU A 305 9.06 24.47 7.16
CA LEU A 305 8.33 23.20 7.07
C LEU A 305 9.07 22.24 6.15
N LEU A 306 9.27 21.00 6.62
CA LEU A 306 9.97 19.94 5.88
C LEU A 306 9.02 18.82 5.45
N ARG A 307 8.00 18.51 6.25
CA ARG A 307 7.04 17.45 5.96
C ARG A 307 5.69 17.71 6.62
N LEU A 308 4.61 17.33 5.92
CA LEU A 308 3.28 17.15 6.48
C LEU A 308 2.92 15.66 6.45
N ASP A 309 2.18 15.23 7.46
CA ASP A 309 1.62 13.88 7.57
C ASP A 309 0.24 13.95 8.25
N TRP A 310 -0.82 13.89 7.46
CA TRP A 310 -2.21 13.95 7.88
C TRP A 310 -2.71 12.55 8.23
N GLN A 311 -2.65 12.25 9.53
CA GLN A 311 -2.85 10.89 10.01
C GLN A 311 -4.30 10.55 10.39
N SER A 312 -5.11 11.55 10.74
CA SER A 312 -6.52 11.35 11.09
C SER A 312 -7.33 12.64 10.98
N GLU A 313 -8.65 12.55 11.10
CA GLU A 313 -9.58 13.70 11.07
C GLU A 313 -9.22 14.87 12.02
N SER A 314 -8.46 14.61 13.09
CA SER A 314 -8.09 15.61 14.09
C SER A 314 -6.59 15.67 14.38
N ARG A 315 -5.73 15.11 13.50
CA ARG A 315 -4.29 15.02 13.74
C ARG A 315 -3.51 15.15 12.44
N VAL A 316 -2.74 16.24 12.33
CA VAL A 316 -1.71 16.42 11.31
C VAL A 316 -0.37 16.63 11.99
N MET A 317 0.65 15.87 11.62
CA MET A 317 2.02 16.15 12.04
C MET A 317 2.69 17.08 11.04
N ALA A 318 3.28 18.14 11.56
CA ALA A 318 4.10 19.07 10.81
C ALA A 318 5.54 19.01 11.36
N VAL A 319 6.45 18.55 10.52
CA VAL A 319 7.88 18.48 10.84
C VAL A 319 8.53 19.74 10.30
N PHE A 320 9.03 20.58 11.20
CA PHE A 320 9.84 21.74 10.86
C PHE A 320 11.33 21.40 11.05
N ASP A 321 12.20 22.27 10.57
CA ASP A 321 13.65 22.19 10.79
C ASP A 321 14.08 22.37 12.25
N THR A 322 13.23 22.98 13.07
CA THR A 322 13.53 23.44 14.44
C THR A 322 12.66 22.79 15.52
N TYR A 323 11.51 22.22 15.14
CA TYR A 323 10.59 21.51 16.02
C TYR A 323 9.68 20.57 15.21
N ILE A 324 8.98 19.68 15.90
CA ILE A 324 7.84 18.93 15.35
C ILE A 324 6.59 19.30 16.14
N ALA A 325 5.46 19.43 15.46
CA ALA A 325 4.17 19.77 16.06
C ALA A 325 3.03 18.86 15.59
N VAL A 326 2.05 18.68 16.47
CA VAL A 326 0.74 18.11 16.14
C VAL A 326 -0.25 19.26 16.02
N LEU A 327 -0.95 19.31 14.90
CA LEU A 327 -1.96 20.32 14.58
C LEU A 327 -3.34 19.67 14.54
N ASP A 328 -4.35 20.34 15.09
CA ASP A 328 -5.75 19.99 14.87
C ASP A 328 -6.25 20.70 13.59
N PRO A 329 -6.49 19.97 12.49
CA PRO A 329 -6.88 20.57 11.21
C PRO A 329 -8.26 21.22 11.24
N ARG A 330 -9.08 20.98 12.27
CA ARG A 330 -10.43 21.58 12.39
C ARG A 330 -10.40 22.99 12.97
N THR A 331 -9.34 23.32 13.69
CA THR A 331 -9.19 24.60 14.40
C THR A 331 -7.91 25.34 14.02
N GLY A 332 -6.92 24.67 13.41
CA GLY A 332 -5.60 25.23 13.09
C GLY A 332 -4.69 25.35 14.32
N THR A 333 -5.06 24.76 15.46
CA THR A 333 -4.34 24.89 16.73
C THR A 333 -3.24 23.85 16.85
N GLU A 334 -2.08 24.26 17.34
CA GLU A 334 -1.04 23.36 17.84
C GLU A 334 -1.52 22.68 19.14
N THR A 335 -1.56 21.35 19.17
CA THR A 335 -2.01 20.55 20.31
C THR A 335 -0.87 19.87 21.06
N ALA A 336 0.27 19.69 20.40
CA ALA A 336 1.51 19.17 20.98
C ALA A 336 2.71 19.67 20.18
N ARG A 337 3.87 19.75 20.84
CA ARG A 337 5.13 20.18 20.24
C ARG A 337 6.34 19.59 20.95
N TYR A 338 7.36 19.29 20.17
CA TYR A 338 8.70 18.98 20.67
C TYR A 338 9.74 19.87 19.97
N ASP A 339 10.40 20.73 20.74
CA ASP A 339 11.47 21.61 20.27
C ASP A 339 12.81 20.88 20.23
N PHE A 340 13.56 21.04 19.13
CA PHE A 340 14.85 20.37 18.98
C PHE A 340 15.98 21.00 19.82
N GLY A 341 15.70 22.10 20.54
CA GLY A 341 16.67 22.72 21.45
C GLY A 341 17.95 23.23 20.76
N GLY A 342 17.86 23.58 19.47
CA GLY A 342 19.01 23.98 18.65
C GLY A 342 19.79 22.81 18.04
N ALA A 343 19.33 21.56 18.21
CA ALA A 343 19.79 20.42 17.43
C ALA A 343 19.28 20.52 16.00
N THR A 344 20.05 19.99 15.05
CA THR A 344 19.64 19.91 13.64
C THR A 344 18.91 18.60 13.39
N LEU A 345 17.71 18.65 12.81
CA LEU A 345 17.02 17.44 12.37
C LEU A 345 17.77 16.77 11.21
N GLN A 346 18.15 15.50 11.37
CA GLN A 346 18.72 14.71 10.28
C GLN A 346 17.66 13.86 9.58
N SER A 347 16.77 13.24 10.34
CA SER A 347 15.73 12.37 9.81
C SER A 347 14.59 12.22 10.83
N ALA A 348 13.39 11.97 10.36
CA ALA A 348 12.20 11.80 11.18
C ALA A 348 11.36 10.64 10.64
N ALA A 349 10.88 9.79 11.55
CA ALA A 349 9.87 8.77 11.30
C ALA A 349 8.63 9.11 12.15
N PRO A 350 7.78 10.05 11.68
CA PRO A 350 6.52 10.39 12.35
C PRO A 350 5.56 9.20 12.30
N GLY A 351 5.10 8.74 13.46
CA GLY A 351 4.08 7.70 13.58
C GLY A 351 2.89 8.18 14.40
N ARG A 352 1.73 7.53 14.24
CA ARG A 352 0.49 8.02 14.88
C ARG A 352 0.53 7.97 16.40
N ARG A 353 1.19 6.95 16.95
CA ARG A 353 1.27 6.70 18.39
C ARG A 353 2.59 7.14 18.98
N GLN A 354 3.65 7.02 18.20
CA GLN A 354 5.01 7.30 18.64
C GLN A 354 5.80 7.81 17.43
N THR A 355 6.80 8.64 17.70
CA THR A 355 7.64 9.25 16.67
C THR A 355 9.10 9.01 17.02
N ALA A 356 9.92 8.71 16.02
CA ALA A 356 11.37 8.65 16.17
C ALA A 356 12.02 9.81 15.42
N LEU A 357 12.92 10.52 16.09
CA LEU A 357 13.70 11.63 15.53
C LEU A 357 15.18 11.29 15.63
N LEU A 358 15.91 11.53 14.55
CA LEU A 358 17.36 11.53 14.54
C LEU A 358 17.84 12.98 14.53
N LEU A 359 18.40 13.42 15.66
CA LEU A 359 18.88 14.79 15.87
C LEU A 359 20.40 14.82 15.92
N ASN A 360 21.01 15.81 15.28
CA ASN A 360 22.42 16.12 15.45
C ASN A 360 22.59 17.16 16.55
N VAL A 361 23.20 16.74 17.66
CA VAL A 361 23.55 17.61 18.79
C VAL A 361 25.07 17.86 18.80
N ARG A 362 25.52 18.88 19.52
CA ARG A 362 26.94 19.16 19.70
C ARG A 362 27.62 17.99 20.43
N GLY A 363 28.17 17.04 19.68
CA GLY A 363 28.77 15.82 20.20
C GLY A 363 28.41 14.53 19.44
N GLY A 364 27.43 14.57 18.54
CA GLY A 364 27.05 13.44 17.70
C GLY A 364 25.56 13.35 17.43
N ASN A 365 25.12 12.25 16.84
CA ASN A 365 23.70 12.00 16.59
C ASN A 365 23.03 11.36 17.81
N SER A 366 21.77 11.73 18.04
CA SER A 366 20.91 11.22 19.12
C SER A 366 19.58 10.77 18.53
N LEU A 367 19.12 9.58 18.93
CA LEU A 367 17.78 9.07 18.67
C LEU A 367 16.88 9.53 19.81
N VAL A 368 15.88 10.35 19.48
CA VAL A 368 14.82 10.77 20.41
C VAL A 368 13.53 10.04 20.03
N THR A 369 12.90 9.41 21.00
CA THR A 369 11.59 8.79 20.83
C THR A 369 10.53 9.61 21.56
N LEU A 370 9.39 9.81 20.92
CA LEU A 370 8.29 10.61 21.44
C LEU A 370 7.00 9.79 21.46
N ASP A 371 6.10 10.10 22.40
CA ASP A 371 4.74 9.55 22.42
C ASP A 371 3.78 10.31 21.47
N GLU A 372 2.49 9.98 21.53
CA GLU A 372 1.46 10.55 20.66
C GLU A 372 1.24 12.06 20.87
N ASN A 373 1.64 12.58 22.04
CA ASN A 373 1.58 13.99 22.43
C ASN A 373 2.96 14.66 22.33
N LEU A 374 3.89 14.05 21.60
CA LEU A 374 5.26 14.51 21.42
C LEU A 374 6.05 14.66 22.73
N ALA A 375 5.66 13.96 23.81
CA ALA A 375 6.45 13.90 25.03
C ALA A 375 7.60 12.91 24.85
N ALA A 376 8.81 13.31 25.28
CA ALA A 376 9.99 12.46 25.16
C ALA A 376 9.88 11.20 26.03
N MET A 377 10.13 10.05 25.42
CA MET A 377 10.12 8.73 26.06
C MET A 377 11.53 8.23 26.32
N ALA A 378 12.42 8.35 25.33
CA ALA A 378 13.83 7.98 25.44
C ALA A 378 14.71 8.89 24.57
N GLU A 379 15.96 9.04 25.00
CA GLU A 379 17.01 9.73 24.25
C GLU A 379 18.29 8.89 24.33
N ILE A 380 18.81 8.42 23.19
CA ILE A 380 19.92 7.46 23.12
C ILE A 380 20.95 7.93 22.11
N PRO A 381 22.26 7.78 22.37
CA PRO A 381 23.29 8.07 21.38
C PRO A 381 23.12 7.21 20.10
N ALA A 382 22.93 7.86 18.95
CA ALA A 382 22.75 7.23 17.65
C ALA A 382 24.04 7.20 16.80
N ARG A 383 25.17 7.64 17.37
CA ARG A 383 26.52 7.54 16.79
C ARG A 383 26.59 8.09 15.36
N GLN A 384 26.82 7.22 14.37
CA GLN A 384 26.98 7.55 12.94
C GLN A 384 25.71 7.27 12.13
N ALA A 385 24.58 6.97 12.77
CA ALA A 385 23.32 6.79 12.06
C ALA A 385 23.01 8.04 11.24
N PHE A 386 22.52 7.89 10.00
CA PHE A 386 22.24 9.01 9.10
C PHE A 386 20.76 9.05 8.67
N GLY A 387 19.97 8.06 9.06
CA GLY A 387 18.54 7.99 8.77
C GLY A 387 17.81 7.19 9.83
N VAL A 388 16.52 7.48 9.97
CA VAL A 388 15.60 6.71 10.80
C VAL A 388 14.35 6.35 10.01
N SER A 389 13.91 5.12 10.15
CA SER A 389 12.60 4.64 9.73
C SER A 389 11.94 3.93 10.90
N ALA A 390 10.63 3.76 10.89
CA ALA A 390 9.94 3.10 11.98
C ALA A 390 8.65 2.42 11.51
N THR A 391 8.28 1.37 12.23
CA THR A 391 6.93 0.81 12.25
C THR A 391 6.18 1.32 13.49
N ASP A 392 4.99 0.80 13.73
CA ASP A 392 4.24 1.02 14.98
C ASP A 392 4.98 0.50 16.24
N THR A 393 5.95 -0.42 16.10
CA THR A 393 6.58 -1.11 17.24
C THR A 393 8.09 -1.03 17.30
N ASP A 394 8.73 -0.73 16.16
CA ASP A 394 10.17 -0.85 15.97
C ASP A 394 10.72 0.38 15.26
N ILE A 395 11.92 0.79 15.66
CA ILE A 395 12.68 1.87 15.05
C ILE A 395 13.91 1.25 14.41
N TYR A 396 14.21 1.66 13.18
CA TYR A 396 15.37 1.24 12.42
C TYR A 396 16.31 2.42 12.18
N LEU A 397 17.49 2.39 12.80
CA LEU A 397 18.56 3.35 12.54
C LEU A 397 19.42 2.84 11.38
N LEU A 398 19.56 3.67 10.34
CA LEU A 398 20.44 3.41 9.22
C LEU A 398 21.83 3.92 9.54
N CYS A 399 22.77 2.99 9.75
CA CYS A 399 24.19 3.26 9.98
C CYS A 399 25.01 2.93 8.74
N PRO A 400 26.26 3.44 8.60
CA PRO A 400 27.06 3.28 7.38
C PRO A 400 27.19 1.82 6.90
N ASN A 401 27.29 0.86 7.84
CA ASN A 401 27.48 -0.56 7.55
C ASN A 401 26.48 -1.46 8.29
N ALA A 402 25.40 -0.92 8.85
CA ALA A 402 24.46 -1.69 9.65
C ALA A 402 23.07 -1.06 9.68
N VAL A 403 22.07 -1.89 9.99
CA VAL A 403 20.77 -1.44 10.49
C VAL A 403 20.65 -1.85 11.95
N GLU A 404 20.37 -0.90 12.83
CA GLU A 404 20.14 -1.14 14.25
C GLU A 404 18.65 -1.00 14.57
N CYS A 405 18.09 -1.96 15.30
CA CYS A 405 16.68 -1.96 15.68
C CYS A 405 16.50 -1.62 17.16
N PHE A 406 15.58 -0.72 17.45
CA PHE A 406 15.25 -0.26 18.79
C PHE A 406 13.75 -0.35 19.06
N GLY A 407 13.37 -0.55 20.31
CA GLY A 407 12.03 -0.19 20.79
C GLY A 407 11.92 1.32 21.05
N TYR A 408 10.69 1.83 21.10
CA TYR A 408 10.44 3.23 21.46
C TYR A 408 10.74 3.56 22.93
N ASP A 409 10.94 2.54 23.78
CA ASP A 409 11.50 2.65 25.13
C ASP A 409 13.03 2.90 25.13
N GLY A 410 13.65 2.87 23.95
CA GLY A 410 15.07 3.09 23.74
C GLY A 410 15.95 1.86 23.92
N VAL A 411 15.35 0.68 24.10
CA VAL A 411 16.11 -0.57 24.22
C VAL A 411 16.47 -1.09 22.83
N GLN A 412 17.77 -1.29 22.60
CA GLN A 412 18.26 -1.92 21.37
C GLN A 412 17.83 -3.39 21.34
N LYS A 413 17.09 -3.78 20.30
CA LYS A 413 16.60 -5.15 20.09
C LYS A 413 17.66 -6.00 19.40
N TRP A 414 18.23 -5.51 18.31
CA TRP A 414 19.25 -6.22 17.53
C TRP A 414 20.01 -5.28 16.60
N VAL A 415 21.12 -5.77 16.03
CA VAL A 415 21.93 -5.08 15.02
C VAL A 415 22.25 -6.03 13.89
N GLN A 416 21.95 -5.64 12.65
CA GLN A 416 22.34 -6.35 11.45
C GLN A 416 23.51 -5.61 10.77
N SER A 417 24.72 -6.13 10.95
CA SER A 417 25.95 -5.57 10.38
C SER A 417 26.48 -6.33 9.15
N SER A 418 25.90 -7.49 8.81
CA SER A 418 26.26 -8.30 7.65
C SER A 418 25.43 -7.90 6.43
N LEU A 419 25.49 -6.62 6.05
CA LEU A 419 24.84 -6.12 4.84
C LEU A 419 25.83 -6.14 3.67
N ASP A 420 25.35 -6.53 2.50
CA ASP A 420 26.17 -6.60 1.28
C ASP A 420 26.65 -5.21 0.80
N ALA A 421 25.94 -4.15 1.19
CA ALA A 421 26.27 -2.76 0.91
C ALA A 421 25.68 -1.83 1.99
N ARG A 422 26.05 -0.55 1.94
CA ARG A 422 25.46 0.48 2.80
C ARG A 422 23.93 0.48 2.64
N PRO A 423 23.15 0.51 3.73
CA PRO A 423 21.70 0.62 3.64
C PRO A 423 21.30 1.98 3.06
N LEU A 424 20.32 1.96 2.16
CA LEU A 424 19.79 3.14 1.48
C LEU A 424 18.47 3.57 2.13
N ALA A 425 17.59 2.62 2.43
CA ALA A 425 16.32 2.83 3.08
C ALA A 425 15.89 1.58 3.87
N VAL A 426 15.05 1.80 4.89
CA VAL A 426 14.23 0.76 5.51
C VAL A 426 12.78 1.17 5.34
N LEU A 427 11.96 0.29 4.78
CA LEU A 427 10.58 0.59 4.41
C LEU A 427 9.61 -0.36 5.10
N ASP A 428 8.59 0.19 5.74
CA ASP A 428 7.47 -0.58 6.30
C ASP A 428 6.42 -0.85 5.22
N ALA A 429 6.59 -1.95 4.50
CA ALA A 429 5.62 -2.45 3.52
C ALA A 429 4.78 -3.57 4.14
N ALA A 430 4.27 -4.54 3.36
CA ALA A 430 3.64 -5.73 3.95
C ALA A 430 4.63 -6.55 4.81
N GLN A 431 5.91 -6.41 4.49
CA GLN A 431 7.06 -6.83 5.29
C GLN A 431 7.99 -5.64 5.43
N THR A 432 8.77 -5.57 6.51
CA THR A 432 9.83 -4.57 6.61
C THR A 432 10.94 -4.93 5.64
N LEU A 433 11.29 -4.00 4.75
CA LEU A 433 12.30 -4.19 3.71
C LEU A 433 13.52 -3.33 3.98
N VAL A 434 14.70 -3.85 3.67
CA VAL A 434 15.96 -3.09 3.63
C VAL A 434 16.47 -3.01 2.20
N PHE A 435 16.86 -1.82 1.79
CA PHE A 435 17.42 -1.52 0.48
C PHE A 435 18.93 -1.34 0.61
N THR A 436 19.70 -2.12 -0.16
CA THR A 436 21.17 -2.08 -0.15
C THR A 436 21.69 -2.23 -1.58
N GLY A 437 22.45 -1.24 -2.07
CA GLY A 437 22.87 -1.23 -3.47
C GLY A 437 21.66 -1.35 -4.41
N SER A 438 21.66 -2.34 -5.30
CA SER A 438 20.57 -2.59 -6.25
C SER A 438 19.60 -3.70 -5.83
N ARG A 439 19.41 -3.88 -4.53
CA ARG A 439 18.63 -4.99 -3.96
C ARG A 439 17.69 -4.50 -2.86
N ALA A 440 16.50 -5.11 -2.82
CA ALA A 440 15.57 -5.04 -1.72
C ALA A 440 15.45 -6.42 -1.06
N SER A 441 15.54 -6.50 0.26
CA SER A 441 15.48 -7.76 1.02
C SER A 441 14.55 -7.61 2.21
N VAL A 442 13.94 -8.71 2.67
CA VAL A 442 13.23 -8.71 3.95
C VAL A 442 14.23 -8.44 5.07
N LEU A 443 13.90 -7.51 5.93
CA LEU A 443 14.67 -7.19 7.12
C LEU A 443 14.17 -8.05 8.28
N GLU A 444 14.97 -9.03 8.68
CA GLU A 444 14.66 -9.94 9.78
C GLU A 444 15.67 -9.76 10.92
N SER A 445 15.25 -10.02 12.15
CA SER A 445 16.18 -10.09 13.28
C SER A 445 17.24 -11.15 13.00
N PRO A 446 18.54 -10.84 13.17
CA PRO A 446 19.58 -11.86 13.17
C PRO A 446 19.26 -12.94 14.21
N ASN A 447 19.53 -14.21 13.86
CA ASN A 447 19.39 -15.37 14.75
C ASN A 447 20.54 -15.48 15.76
#